data_AF-A0A1F7Z0G0-F1
#
_entry.id   AF-A0A1F7Z0G0-F1
#
_cell.length_a   1.000
_cell.length_b   1.000
_cell.length_c   1.000
_cell.angle_alpha   90.00
_cell.angle_beta   90.00
_cell.angle_gamma   90.00
#
_symmetry.space_group_name_H-M   'P 1'
#
loop_
_entity.id
_entity.type
_entity.pdbx_description
1 polymer ?
#
loop_
_entity_poly.entity_id
_entity_poly.type
_entity_poly.pdbx_seq_one_letter_code
_entity_poly.pdbx_strand_id
1 'polypeptide(L)'
;MKPQLMHLIKYTMFTMNFFLYVLLFPFWLVVTLWTIATHKGRPWNFICEVKRFTKFYANKKQADTTILFPEKNTERPDTQLIKKQLRAFSKISIFETNYGNPKSFRRILIFTGIHGNEFASVTGFFGINKLLKRSNKSVLPNIKLTSPLNIYGYKKNTRFDELGEDLNRNFAKSLNPKIKLQRNLIDNFKPTLVVSFHEGPVNNFLLISEPNTQVQFTNKFLRLTKQQGIILDPFSYLKYPLKTSGLWQKGIFCEVLQRIGSLSSLGMYCQNKGIKCITLETNWNLSLKEREKMQIFILEAILDQKILIN
;
A
#
# COMPACT_ATOMS: atom_id res chain seq x y z
N MET A 1 14.05 -23.54 42.69
CA MET A 1 14.77 -22.35 42.19
C MET A 1 15.14 -21.49 43.39
N LYS A 2 16.43 -21.11 43.58
CA LYS A 2 16.86 -20.42 44.81
C LYS A 2 16.20 -19.04 44.95
N PRO A 3 15.73 -18.61 46.14
CA PRO A 3 15.05 -17.33 46.37
C PRO A 3 15.80 -16.09 45.84
N GLN A 4 17.13 -16.15 45.85
CA GLN A 4 18.02 -15.09 45.35
C GLN A 4 17.88 -14.87 43.83
N LEU A 5 17.65 -15.93 43.04
CA LEU A 5 17.49 -15.83 41.58
C LEU A 5 16.15 -15.17 41.21
N MET A 6 15.09 -15.45 41.98
CA MET A 6 13.78 -14.79 41.84
C MET A 6 13.87 -13.28 42.13
N HIS A 7 14.68 -12.89 43.12
CA HIS A 7 14.85 -11.48 43.49
C HIS A 7 15.61 -10.70 42.40
N LEU A 8 16.64 -11.32 41.81
CA LEU A 8 17.39 -10.74 40.71
C LEU A 8 16.53 -10.57 39.46
N ILE A 9 15.74 -11.59 39.08
CA ILE A 9 14.83 -11.49 37.92
C ILE A 9 13.79 -10.38 38.12
N LYS A 10 13.19 -10.27 39.30
CA LYS A 10 12.24 -9.19 39.61
C LYS A 10 12.88 -7.81 39.55
N TYR A 11 14.11 -7.68 40.06
CA TYR A 11 14.84 -6.42 40.02
C TYR A 11 15.20 -6.01 38.58
N THR A 12 15.67 -6.94 37.75
CA THR A 12 15.99 -6.69 36.34
C THR A 12 14.76 -6.36 35.50
N MET A 13 13.63 -7.04 35.76
CA MET A 13 12.35 -6.69 35.11
C MET A 13 11.84 -5.31 35.54
N PHE A 14 12.03 -4.94 36.80
CA PHE A 14 11.65 -3.62 37.31
C PHE A 14 12.52 -2.50 36.70
N THR A 15 13.84 -2.68 36.65
CA THR A 15 14.75 -1.69 36.05
C THR A 15 14.57 -1.56 34.55
N MET A 16 14.31 -2.66 33.82
CA MET A 16 13.98 -2.59 32.40
C MET A 16 12.68 -1.84 32.12
N ASN A 17 11.63 -2.07 32.92
CA ASN A 17 10.37 -1.34 32.79
C ASN A 17 10.55 0.14 33.15
N PHE A 18 11.29 0.44 34.22
CA PHE A 18 11.58 1.82 34.63
C PHE A 18 12.35 2.58 33.54
N PHE A 19 13.38 1.98 32.94
CA PHE A 19 14.10 2.59 31.82
C PHE A 19 13.21 2.80 30.59
N LEU A 20 12.32 1.85 30.29
CA LEU A 20 11.36 2.00 29.20
C LEU A 20 10.40 3.17 29.46
N TYR A 21 9.91 3.32 30.69
CA TYR A 21 9.07 4.45 31.09
C TYR A 21 9.84 5.77 31.01
N VAL A 22 11.06 5.85 31.53
CA VAL A 22 11.86 7.08 31.51
C VAL A 22 12.26 7.48 30.08
N LEU A 23 12.56 6.53 29.19
CA LEU A 23 12.87 6.82 27.78
C LEU A 23 11.63 7.20 26.97
N LEU A 24 10.48 6.59 27.25
CA LEU A 24 9.24 6.87 26.52
C LEU A 24 8.45 8.05 27.09
N PHE A 25 8.70 8.46 28.34
CA PHE A 25 7.96 9.55 29.01
C PHE A 25 8.14 10.91 28.32
N PRO A 26 9.35 11.34 27.91
CA PRO A 26 9.54 12.59 27.16
C PRO A 26 8.80 12.56 25.82
N PHE A 27 8.81 11.41 25.13
CA PHE A 27 8.07 11.24 23.88
C PHE A 27 6.55 11.32 24.14
N TRP A 28 6.06 10.64 25.18
CA TRP A 28 4.66 10.70 25.58
C TRP A 28 4.22 12.11 25.95
N LEU A 29 5.07 12.85 26.66
CA LEU A 29 4.83 14.22 27.09
C LEU A 29 4.79 15.17 25.90
N VAL A 30 5.77 15.09 24.98
CA VAL A 30 5.81 15.90 23.75
C VAL A 30 4.59 15.63 22.87
N VAL A 31 4.22 14.36 22.70
CA VAL A 31 3.05 14.02 21.87
C VAL A 31 1.75 14.45 22.54
N THR A 32 1.63 14.32 23.87
CA THR A 32 0.47 14.79 24.63
C THR A 32 0.34 16.30 24.57
N LEU A 33 1.42 17.04 24.78
CA LEU A 33 1.45 18.50 24.70
C LEU A 33 1.18 19.00 23.27
N TRP A 34 1.75 18.36 22.25
CA TRP A 34 1.48 18.67 20.85
C TRP A 34 0.01 18.40 20.48
N THR A 35 -0.58 17.31 20.98
CA THR A 35 -1.99 16.97 20.77
C THR A 35 -2.91 17.98 21.47
N ILE A 36 -2.59 18.40 22.69
CA ILE A 36 -3.31 19.45 23.42
C ILE A 36 -3.24 20.79 22.66
N ALA A 37 -2.07 21.12 22.09
CA ALA A 37 -1.86 22.36 21.35
C ALA A 37 -2.55 22.39 19.97
N THR A 38 -2.65 21.24 19.29
CA THR A 38 -3.15 21.17 17.90
C THR A 38 -4.61 20.71 17.78
N HIS A 39 -5.13 20.02 18.79
CA HIS A 39 -6.52 19.60 18.84
C HIS A 39 -7.21 20.22 20.04
N LYS A 40 -8.06 21.23 19.79
CA LYS A 40 -8.92 21.91 20.76
C LYS A 40 -9.70 20.92 21.65
N GLY A 41 -9.08 20.43 22.71
CA GLY A 41 -9.73 19.85 23.89
C GLY A 41 -10.16 18.37 23.87
N ARG A 42 -9.56 17.45 23.10
CA ARG A 42 -9.91 16.01 23.24
C ARG A 42 -8.71 15.05 23.36
N PRO A 43 -7.89 15.17 24.41
CA PRO A 43 -6.76 14.26 24.69
C PRO A 43 -7.20 12.80 24.87
N TRP A 44 -8.47 12.56 25.25
CA TRP A 44 -9.00 11.20 25.45
C TRP A 44 -9.05 10.34 24.17
N ASN A 45 -9.26 10.96 23.01
CA ASN A 45 -9.27 10.25 21.72
C ASN A 45 -7.87 9.74 21.36
N PHE A 46 -6.84 10.54 21.63
CA PHE A 46 -5.44 10.17 21.38
C PHE A 46 -4.98 9.03 22.30
N ILE A 47 -5.31 9.09 23.60
CA ILE A 47 -5.00 8.00 24.54
C ILE A 47 -5.71 6.72 24.12
N CYS A 48 -6.96 6.80 23.64
CA CYS A 48 -7.67 5.65 23.07
C CYS A 48 -6.99 5.11 21.81
N GLU A 49 -6.50 5.96 20.91
CA GLU A 49 -5.75 5.57 19.71
C GLU A 49 -4.43 4.88 20.06
N VAL A 50 -3.62 5.46 20.96
CA VAL A 50 -2.36 4.86 21.41
C VAL A 50 -2.60 3.55 22.14
N LYS A 51 -3.62 3.45 23.02
CA LYS A 51 -3.96 2.20 23.73
C LYS A 51 -4.46 1.13 22.77
N ARG A 52 -5.28 1.46 21.77
CA ARG A 52 -5.73 0.49 20.75
C ARG A 52 -4.60 0.07 19.85
N PHE A 53 -3.74 0.99 19.43
CA PHE A 53 -2.57 0.72 18.60
C PHE A 53 -1.54 -0.13 19.34
N THR A 54 -1.18 0.22 20.57
CA THR A 54 -0.27 -0.57 21.40
C THR A 54 -0.86 -1.93 21.75
N LYS A 55 -2.16 -2.06 22.06
CA LYS A 55 -2.83 -3.37 22.24
C LYS A 55 -2.81 -4.21 20.96
N PHE A 56 -2.98 -3.59 19.79
CA PHE A 56 -2.90 -4.27 18.49
C PHE A 56 -1.49 -4.80 18.18
N TYR A 57 -0.42 -4.09 18.58
CA TYR A 57 0.97 -4.49 18.33
C TYR A 57 1.60 -5.33 19.47
N ALA A 58 1.26 -5.08 20.73
CA ALA A 58 1.82 -5.79 21.88
C ALA A 58 1.39 -7.26 21.94
N ASN A 59 0.19 -7.58 21.45
CA ASN A 59 -0.27 -8.96 21.26
C ASN A 59 0.40 -9.68 20.07
N LYS A 60 1.37 -9.05 19.39
CA LYS A 60 1.93 -9.54 18.11
C LYS A 60 3.45 -9.66 18.06
N LYS A 61 4.15 -9.64 19.20
CA LYS A 61 5.56 -10.08 19.24
C LYS A 61 5.58 -11.55 18.79
N GLN A 62 5.97 -11.77 17.53
CA GLN A 62 6.16 -13.07 16.89
C GLN A 62 4.89 -13.81 16.40
N ALA A 63 3.84 -13.09 16.01
CA ALA A 63 2.71 -13.68 15.30
C ALA A 63 2.89 -13.55 13.78
N ASP A 64 2.94 -14.71 13.12
CA ASP A 64 2.89 -14.95 11.69
C ASP A 64 2.02 -13.90 10.95
N THR A 65 2.61 -13.16 9.99
CA THR A 65 1.96 -12.07 9.24
C THR A 65 0.73 -12.54 8.47
N THR A 66 0.55 -13.85 8.31
CA THR A 66 -0.62 -14.58 7.84
C THR A 66 -1.92 -14.23 8.58
N ILE A 67 -1.85 -13.80 9.86
CA ILE A 67 -3.05 -13.48 10.67
C ILE A 67 -3.58 -12.05 10.42
N LEU A 68 -2.75 -11.13 9.92
CA LEU A 68 -3.17 -9.75 9.63
C LEU A 68 -4.07 -9.63 8.40
N PHE A 69 -3.96 -10.60 7.50
CA PHE A 69 -4.72 -10.70 6.27
C PHE A 69 -5.08 -12.17 6.16
N PRO A 70 -6.14 -12.65 6.84
CA PRO A 70 -6.58 -14.03 6.61
C PRO A 70 -6.69 -14.19 5.10
N GLU A 71 -5.95 -15.15 4.53
CA GLU A 71 -6.05 -15.50 3.13
C GLU A 71 -7.50 -15.94 2.91
N LYS A 72 -8.37 -14.98 2.64
CA LYS A 72 -9.71 -15.29 2.19
C LYS A 72 -9.48 -15.92 0.83
N ASN A 73 -10.09 -17.09 0.60
CA ASN A 73 -10.22 -17.66 -0.73
C ASN A 73 -11.06 -16.68 -1.56
N THR A 74 -10.43 -15.58 -2.01
CA THR A 74 -10.93 -14.77 -3.12
C THR A 74 -11.14 -15.74 -4.25
N GLU A 75 -12.29 -15.63 -4.91
CA GLU A 75 -12.66 -16.48 -6.04
C GLU A 75 -11.43 -16.68 -6.94
N ARG A 76 -10.86 -17.89 -6.87
CA ARG A 76 -9.67 -18.21 -7.64
C ARG A 76 -10.14 -18.20 -9.09
N PRO A 77 -9.53 -17.42 -9.99
CA PRO A 77 -9.94 -17.41 -11.38
C PRO A 77 -9.96 -18.85 -11.91
N ASP A 78 -10.86 -19.12 -12.86
CA ASP A 78 -10.91 -20.40 -13.56
C ASP A 78 -9.48 -20.88 -13.86
N THR A 79 -9.16 -22.10 -13.41
CA THR A 79 -7.84 -22.70 -13.59
C THR A 79 -7.37 -22.69 -15.04
N GLN A 80 -8.28 -22.70 -16.03
CA GLN A 80 -7.94 -22.53 -17.44
C GLN A 80 -7.44 -21.11 -17.77
N LEU A 81 -8.10 -20.07 -17.23
CA LEU A 81 -7.67 -18.68 -17.38
C LEU A 81 -6.30 -18.46 -16.73
N ILE A 82 -6.10 -18.96 -15.52
CA ILE A 82 -4.80 -18.92 -14.84
C ILE A 82 -3.75 -19.63 -15.68
N LYS A 83 -4.00 -20.85 -16.18
CA LYS A 83 -3.05 -21.59 -17.03
C LYS A 83 -2.74 -20.82 -18.31
N LYS A 84 -3.73 -20.21 -18.98
CA LYS A 84 -3.53 -19.40 -20.20
C LYS A 84 -2.66 -18.18 -19.91
N GLN A 85 -2.93 -17.47 -18.81
CA GLN A 85 -2.14 -16.32 -18.40
C GLN A 85 -0.74 -16.73 -17.96
N LEU A 86 -0.60 -17.80 -17.17
CA LEU A 86 0.68 -18.35 -16.77
C LEU A 86 1.50 -18.82 -17.97
N ARG A 87 0.89 -19.32 -19.05
CA ARG A 87 1.59 -19.59 -20.32
C ARG A 87 2.06 -18.30 -21.01
N ALA A 88 1.30 -17.21 -20.89
CA ALA A 88 1.77 -15.91 -21.33
C ALA A 88 2.95 -15.41 -20.46
N PHE A 89 2.92 -15.67 -19.15
CA PHE A 89 3.99 -15.34 -18.19
C PHE A 89 5.17 -16.33 -18.21
N SER A 90 5.02 -17.56 -18.72
CA SER A 90 6.07 -18.59 -18.61
C SER A 90 7.29 -18.31 -19.48
N LYS A 91 7.22 -17.33 -20.37
CA LYS A 91 8.34 -16.90 -21.22
C LYS A 91 9.10 -15.68 -20.68
N ILE A 92 8.55 -14.95 -19.70
CA ILE A 92 9.11 -13.68 -19.21
C ILE A 92 8.89 -13.60 -17.69
N SER A 93 9.96 -13.38 -16.92
CA SER A 93 9.89 -13.33 -15.45
C SER A 93 8.99 -12.19 -14.92
N ILE A 94 9.10 -10.99 -15.52
CA ILE A 94 8.29 -9.79 -15.21
C ILE A 94 8.10 -9.01 -16.52
N PHE A 95 6.86 -8.68 -16.88
CA PHE A 95 6.62 -7.78 -18.02
C PHE A 95 6.92 -6.35 -17.60
N GLU A 96 7.73 -5.66 -18.39
CA GLU A 96 7.88 -4.20 -18.36
C GLU A 96 7.49 -3.66 -19.74
N THR A 97 6.54 -2.73 -19.78
CA THR A 97 6.12 -2.08 -21.02
C THR A 97 6.12 -0.56 -20.88
N ASN A 98 6.52 0.12 -21.94
CA ASN A 98 6.60 1.57 -22.02
C ASN A 98 5.52 2.13 -22.96
N TYR A 99 4.86 3.22 -22.57
CA TYR A 99 3.85 3.91 -23.38
C TYR A 99 3.99 5.44 -23.30
N GLY A 100 3.28 6.11 -24.21
CA GLY A 100 3.16 7.56 -24.26
C GLY A 100 4.42 8.26 -24.77
N ASN A 101 4.55 9.55 -24.43
CA ASN A 101 5.63 10.39 -24.94
C ASN A 101 6.87 10.29 -24.03
N PRO A 102 8.01 9.74 -24.50
CA PRO A 102 9.21 9.58 -23.67
C PRO A 102 9.83 10.92 -23.23
N LYS A 103 9.54 12.02 -23.96
CA LYS A 103 9.99 13.38 -23.62
C LYS A 103 9.07 14.09 -22.62
N SER A 104 7.94 13.47 -22.24
CA SER A 104 7.02 14.07 -21.27
C SER A 104 7.67 14.18 -19.89
N PHE A 105 7.56 15.35 -19.27
CA PHE A 105 7.96 15.56 -17.87
C PHE A 105 7.06 14.80 -16.89
N ARG A 106 5.85 14.43 -17.33
CA ARG A 106 4.92 13.59 -16.55
C ARG A 106 5.31 12.14 -16.75
N ARG A 107 5.83 11.53 -15.69
CA ARG A 107 6.34 10.16 -15.70
C ARG A 107 5.55 9.34 -14.69
N ILE A 108 4.79 8.36 -15.16
CA ILE A 108 3.94 7.52 -14.32
C ILE A 108 4.51 6.11 -14.32
N LEU A 109 4.77 5.57 -13.12
CA LEU A 109 5.18 4.18 -12.94
C LEU A 109 4.02 3.42 -12.30
N ILE A 110 3.59 2.35 -12.94
CA ILE A 110 2.45 1.54 -12.53
C ILE A 110 2.94 0.15 -12.15
N PHE A 111 2.72 -0.20 -10.89
CA PHE A 111 2.99 -1.53 -10.36
C PHE A 111 1.71 -2.32 -10.22
N THR A 112 1.72 -3.57 -10.69
CA THR A 112 0.64 -4.53 -10.44
C THR A 112 1.20 -5.89 -10.03
N GLY A 113 0.39 -6.68 -9.32
CA GLY A 113 0.82 -8.01 -8.86
C GLY A 113 1.95 -7.99 -7.85
N ILE A 114 1.98 -6.99 -6.95
CA ILE A 114 2.94 -6.97 -5.83
C ILE A 114 2.65 -8.12 -4.86
N HIS A 115 1.37 -8.32 -4.51
CA HIS A 115 0.94 -9.50 -3.79
C HIS A 115 0.27 -10.46 -4.78
N GLY A 116 0.62 -11.74 -4.70
CA GLY A 116 0.18 -12.71 -5.71
C GLY A 116 -1.28 -13.15 -5.59
N ASN A 117 -1.85 -13.09 -4.39
CA ASN A 117 -3.26 -13.35 -4.14
C ASN A 117 -4.20 -12.19 -4.53
N GLU A 118 -3.65 -11.07 -4.99
CA GLU A 118 -4.41 -9.93 -5.53
C GLU A 118 -4.59 -10.10 -7.05
N PHE A 119 -5.40 -11.11 -7.43
CA PHE A 119 -5.58 -11.54 -8.82
C PHE A 119 -5.96 -10.43 -9.79
N ALA A 120 -6.90 -9.55 -9.43
CA ALA A 120 -7.36 -8.48 -10.30
C ALA A 120 -6.24 -7.50 -10.65
N SER A 121 -5.27 -7.30 -9.75
CA SER A 121 -4.08 -6.51 -10.05
C SER A 121 -3.22 -7.14 -11.16
N VAL A 122 -3.11 -8.47 -11.16
CA VAL A 122 -2.34 -9.23 -12.16
C VAL A 122 -3.11 -9.33 -13.47
N THR A 123 -4.40 -9.66 -13.42
CA THR A 123 -5.20 -9.91 -14.62
C THR A 123 -5.68 -8.61 -15.27
N GLY A 124 -5.96 -7.58 -14.48
CA GLY A 124 -6.28 -6.23 -14.93
C GLY A 124 -5.17 -5.59 -15.76
N PHE A 125 -3.90 -6.03 -15.59
CA PHE A 125 -2.78 -5.62 -16.45
C PHE A 125 -3.09 -5.78 -17.94
N PHE A 126 -3.77 -6.84 -18.37
CA PHE A 126 -4.06 -7.05 -19.79
C PHE A 126 -5.05 -6.00 -20.31
N GLY A 127 -6.06 -5.64 -19.50
CA GLY A 127 -7.00 -4.58 -19.82
C GLY A 127 -6.32 -3.21 -19.86
N ILE A 128 -5.48 -2.92 -18.86
CA ILE A 128 -4.66 -1.70 -18.79
C ILE A 128 -3.73 -1.59 -20.01
N ASN A 129 -3.01 -2.67 -20.35
CA ASN A 129 -2.13 -2.73 -21.51
C ASN A 129 -2.90 -2.45 -22.82
N LYS A 130 -4.09 -3.05 -22.97
CA LYS A 130 -4.96 -2.83 -24.13
C LYS A 130 -5.44 -1.38 -24.22
N LEU A 131 -5.82 -0.78 -23.09
CA LEU A 131 -6.18 0.64 -22.99
C LEU A 131 -5.01 1.51 -23.46
N LEU A 132 -3.84 1.35 -22.85
CA LEU A 132 -2.65 2.16 -23.15
C LEU A 132 -2.16 2.03 -24.60
N LYS A 133 -2.32 0.85 -25.22
CA LYS A 133 -1.99 0.65 -26.65
C LYS A 133 -2.92 1.41 -27.60
N ARG A 134 -4.17 1.64 -27.19
CA ARG A 134 -5.19 2.33 -27.99
C ARG A 134 -5.20 3.84 -27.77
N SER A 135 -4.68 4.30 -26.65
CA SER A 135 -4.56 5.72 -26.34
C SER A 135 -3.60 6.43 -27.28
N ASN A 136 -3.89 7.70 -27.59
CA ASN A 136 -3.03 8.52 -28.42
C ASN A 136 -1.70 8.84 -27.69
N LYS A 137 -0.58 8.35 -28.24
CA LYS A 137 0.74 8.44 -27.60
C LYS A 137 1.23 9.88 -27.40
N SER A 138 0.87 10.82 -28.27
CA SER A 138 1.40 12.20 -28.21
C SER A 138 0.89 12.98 -26.99
N VAL A 139 -0.29 12.62 -26.50
CA VAL A 139 -0.97 13.27 -25.37
C VAL A 139 -0.80 12.52 -24.05
N LEU A 140 -0.30 11.29 -24.09
CA LEU A 140 -0.06 10.47 -22.91
C LEU A 140 1.23 10.88 -22.17
N PRO A 141 1.25 10.81 -20.84
CA PRO A 141 2.49 10.87 -20.07
C PRO A 141 3.44 9.73 -20.46
N ASN A 142 4.72 9.84 -20.07
CA ASN A 142 5.65 8.72 -20.17
C ASN A 142 5.26 7.68 -19.13
N ILE A 143 4.77 6.51 -19.56
CA ILE A 143 4.25 5.49 -18.66
C ILE A 143 5.12 4.24 -18.71
N LYS A 144 5.54 3.77 -17.53
CA LYS A 144 6.06 2.42 -17.33
C LYS A 144 5.02 1.59 -16.59
N LEU A 145 4.74 0.41 -17.12
CA LEU A 145 3.81 -0.55 -16.53
C LEU A 145 4.55 -1.87 -16.28
N THR A 146 4.39 -2.45 -15.09
CA THR A 146 5.00 -3.74 -14.75
C THR A 146 4.01 -4.75 -14.21
N SER A 147 4.12 -6.03 -14.62
CA SER A 147 3.31 -7.11 -14.05
C SER A 147 3.80 -8.53 -14.43
N PRO A 148 3.49 -9.56 -13.63
CA PRO A 148 3.29 -9.49 -12.19
C PRO A 148 4.66 -9.38 -11.52
N LEU A 149 4.75 -8.60 -10.44
CA LEU A 149 5.98 -8.56 -9.66
C LEU A 149 6.18 -9.84 -8.84
N ASN A 150 5.11 -10.45 -8.33
CA ASN A 150 5.12 -11.67 -7.55
C ASN A 150 4.49 -12.86 -8.30
N ILE A 151 5.18 -13.36 -9.33
CA ILE A 151 4.72 -14.52 -10.10
C ILE A 151 4.59 -15.81 -9.25
N TYR A 152 5.44 -15.99 -8.24
CA TYR A 152 5.34 -17.13 -7.32
C TYR A 152 4.05 -17.05 -6.51
N GLY A 153 3.80 -15.92 -5.86
CA GLY A 153 2.58 -15.68 -5.09
C GLY A 153 1.35 -15.87 -5.96
N TYR A 154 1.38 -15.40 -7.22
CA TYR A 154 0.28 -15.58 -8.16
C TYR A 154 -0.02 -17.05 -8.45
N LYS A 155 1.02 -17.85 -8.72
CA LYS A 155 0.89 -19.30 -8.94
C LYS A 155 0.36 -20.02 -7.70
N LYS A 156 0.83 -19.62 -6.53
CA LYS A 156 0.53 -20.26 -5.24
C LYS A 156 -0.70 -19.70 -4.54
N ASN A 157 -1.32 -18.65 -5.09
CA ASN A 157 -2.38 -17.90 -4.43
C ASN A 157 -1.98 -17.42 -3.03
N THR A 158 -0.83 -16.77 -2.93
CA THR A 158 -0.35 -16.22 -1.65
C THR A 158 0.16 -14.80 -1.82
N ARG A 159 0.12 -14.07 -0.71
CA ARG A 159 0.65 -12.71 -0.60
C ARG A 159 2.16 -12.66 -0.80
N PHE A 160 2.87 -13.65 -0.27
CA PHE A 160 4.32 -13.69 -0.18
C PHE A 160 4.97 -14.24 -1.45
N ASP A 161 6.25 -13.98 -1.62
CA ASP A 161 7.02 -14.53 -2.74
C ASP A 161 7.73 -15.86 -2.38
N GLU A 162 8.56 -16.40 -3.27
CA GLU A 162 9.26 -17.67 -3.00
C GLU A 162 10.25 -17.63 -1.83
N LEU A 163 10.64 -16.43 -1.37
CA LEU A 163 11.49 -16.24 -0.19
C LEU A 163 10.67 -16.01 1.09
N GLY A 164 9.34 -16.09 1.00
CA GLY A 164 8.44 -15.77 2.11
C GLY A 164 8.36 -14.28 2.42
N GLU A 165 8.85 -13.40 1.54
CA GLU A 165 8.83 -11.95 1.76
C GLU A 165 7.57 -11.29 1.18
N ASP A 166 7.05 -10.30 1.90
CA ASP A 166 6.04 -9.38 1.38
C ASP A 166 6.76 -8.28 0.59
N LEU A 167 6.53 -8.25 -0.72
CA LEU A 167 7.21 -7.33 -1.64
C LEU A 167 6.87 -5.83 -1.40
N ASN A 168 5.92 -5.52 -0.51
CA ASN A 168 5.55 -4.19 -0.06
C ASN A 168 5.91 -3.92 1.42
N ARG A 169 6.83 -4.70 2.00
CA ARG A 169 7.36 -4.51 3.36
C ARG A 169 8.88 -4.49 3.33
N ASN A 170 9.50 -3.87 4.34
CA ASN A 170 10.95 -3.68 4.43
C ASN A 170 11.58 -3.09 3.14
N PHE A 171 10.81 -2.29 2.39
CA PHE A 171 11.09 -1.93 1.01
C PHE A 171 12.44 -1.23 0.81
N ALA A 172 12.86 -0.36 1.74
CA ALA A 172 14.12 0.36 1.64
C ALA A 172 15.36 -0.53 1.91
N LYS A 173 15.22 -1.58 2.73
CA LYS A 173 16.35 -2.38 3.25
C LYS A 173 16.42 -3.81 2.71
N SER A 174 15.32 -4.34 2.16
CA SER A 174 15.29 -5.74 1.72
C SER A 174 16.29 -5.99 0.58
N LEU A 175 16.96 -7.14 0.68
CA LEU A 175 17.86 -7.68 -0.33
C LEU A 175 17.12 -8.51 -1.39
N ASN A 176 15.80 -8.71 -1.23
CA ASN A 176 14.99 -9.43 -2.20
C ASN A 176 15.15 -8.85 -3.61
N PRO A 177 15.52 -9.66 -4.61
CA PRO A 177 15.77 -9.19 -5.97
C PRO A 177 14.59 -8.44 -6.60
N LYS A 178 13.34 -8.79 -6.28
CA LYS A 178 12.14 -8.13 -6.82
C LYS A 178 11.89 -6.78 -6.17
N ILE A 179 12.16 -6.63 -4.87
CA ILE A 179 12.11 -5.33 -4.22
C ILE A 179 13.23 -4.44 -4.77
N LYS A 180 14.44 -4.99 -4.97
CA LYS A 180 15.55 -4.29 -5.62
C LYS A 180 15.19 -3.84 -7.04
N LEU A 181 14.51 -4.68 -7.83
CA LEU A 181 14.02 -4.31 -9.15
C LEU A 181 13.03 -3.12 -9.08
N GLN A 182 12.06 -3.16 -8.17
CA GLN A 182 11.12 -2.04 -8.00
C GLN A 182 11.84 -0.74 -7.64
N ARG A 183 12.83 -0.79 -6.72
CA ARG A 183 13.66 0.37 -6.39
C ARG A 183 14.42 0.90 -7.60
N ASN A 184 15.08 0.01 -8.35
CA ASN A 184 15.81 0.38 -9.57
C ASN A 184 14.89 1.04 -10.61
N LEU A 185 13.66 0.53 -10.77
CA LEU A 185 12.68 1.14 -11.66
C LEU A 185 12.34 2.56 -11.21
N ILE A 186 12.08 2.77 -9.92
CA ILE A 186 11.80 4.11 -9.37
C ILE A 186 13.00 5.04 -9.55
N ASP A 187 14.21 4.58 -9.21
CA ASP A 187 15.42 5.40 -9.20
C ASP A 187 15.89 5.79 -10.61
N ASN A 188 15.79 4.86 -11.57
CA ASN A 188 16.19 5.11 -12.95
C ASN A 188 15.09 5.84 -13.73
N PHE A 189 13.83 5.48 -13.51
CA PHE A 189 12.71 6.11 -14.21
C PHE A 189 12.30 7.45 -13.60
N LYS A 190 12.69 7.77 -12.37
CA LYS A 190 12.37 9.05 -11.69
C LYS A 190 10.91 9.49 -11.93
N PRO A 191 9.91 8.65 -11.59
CA PRO A 191 8.52 8.98 -11.85
C PRO A 191 8.08 10.21 -11.05
N THR A 192 7.16 10.99 -11.62
CA THR A 192 6.44 12.04 -10.89
C THR A 192 5.26 11.46 -10.09
N LEU A 193 4.78 10.28 -10.48
CA LEU A 193 3.71 9.55 -9.82
C LEU A 193 3.96 8.04 -9.89
N VAL A 194 3.83 7.36 -8.75
CA VAL A 194 3.75 5.90 -8.66
C VAL A 194 2.31 5.50 -8.34
N VAL A 195 1.77 4.55 -9.11
CA VAL A 195 0.44 3.97 -8.91
C VAL A 195 0.61 2.48 -8.61
N SER A 196 0.16 2.04 -7.43
CA SER A 196 0.23 0.64 -7.03
C SER A 196 -1.16 0.04 -6.94
N PHE A 197 -1.44 -0.96 -7.78
CA PHE A 197 -2.71 -1.69 -7.76
C PHE A 197 -2.67 -2.80 -6.71
N HIS A 198 -3.62 -2.75 -5.79
CA HIS A 198 -3.80 -3.68 -4.69
C HIS A 198 -5.27 -4.05 -4.52
N GLU A 199 -5.49 -5.00 -3.63
CA GLU A 199 -6.82 -5.40 -3.22
C GLU A 199 -6.83 -5.75 -1.74
N GLY A 200 -7.97 -5.53 -1.09
CA GLY A 200 -8.06 -5.74 0.35
C GLY A 200 -9.47 -6.05 0.85
N PRO A 201 -9.60 -6.34 2.15
CA PRO A 201 -10.85 -6.49 2.90
C PRO A 201 -11.47 -5.11 3.22
N VAL A 202 -11.49 -4.25 2.21
CA VAL A 202 -12.25 -2.99 2.19
C VAL A 202 -13.69 -3.30 1.77
N ASN A 203 -14.65 -2.50 2.23
CA ASN A 203 -16.06 -2.69 1.87
C ASN A 203 -16.34 -2.17 0.47
N ASN A 204 -15.66 -1.09 0.08
CA ASN A 204 -15.78 -0.47 -1.23
C ASN A 204 -14.39 -0.02 -1.71
N PHE A 205 -14.30 0.80 -2.76
CA PHE A 205 -13.00 1.28 -3.23
C PHE A 205 -12.33 2.22 -2.22
N LEU A 206 -11.04 2.01 -2.00
CA LEU A 206 -10.21 2.86 -1.14
C LEU A 206 -8.93 3.29 -1.87
N LEU A 207 -8.67 4.59 -1.88
CA LEU A 207 -7.42 5.21 -2.28
C LEU A 207 -6.59 5.49 -1.02
N ILE A 208 -5.39 4.93 -0.96
CA ILE A 208 -4.38 5.27 0.04
C ILE A 208 -3.38 6.22 -0.62
N SER A 209 -3.09 7.34 0.03
CA SER A 209 -2.13 8.33 -0.48
C SER A 209 -1.10 8.73 0.58
N GLU A 210 0.11 9.01 0.11
CA GLU A 210 1.18 9.58 0.93
C GLU A 210 0.99 11.09 1.14
N PRO A 211 1.51 11.69 2.22
CA PRO A 211 1.30 13.11 2.54
C PRO A 211 1.76 14.12 1.49
N ASN A 212 2.77 13.77 0.70
CA ASN A 212 3.25 14.61 -0.40
C ASN A 212 2.32 14.55 -1.64
N THR A 213 1.26 13.73 -1.61
CA THR A 213 0.24 13.70 -2.66
C THR A 213 -0.74 14.85 -2.45
N GLN A 214 -0.86 15.72 -3.45
CA GLN A 214 -1.71 16.92 -3.37
C GLN A 214 -3.18 16.54 -3.14
N VAL A 215 -3.82 17.20 -2.18
CA VAL A 215 -5.24 17.00 -1.84
C VAL A 215 -6.16 17.31 -3.04
N GLN A 216 -5.80 18.31 -3.86
CA GLN A 216 -6.56 18.63 -5.07
C GLN A 216 -6.57 17.46 -6.07
N PHE A 217 -5.42 16.79 -6.25
CA PHE A 217 -5.30 15.62 -7.11
C PHE A 217 -6.18 14.48 -6.58
N THR A 218 -6.10 14.15 -5.29
CA THR A 218 -6.89 13.05 -4.70
C THR A 218 -8.39 13.33 -4.73
N ASN A 219 -8.82 14.56 -4.45
CA ASN A 219 -10.24 14.94 -4.50
C ASN A 219 -10.80 14.88 -5.91
N LYS A 220 -10.04 15.37 -6.90
CA LYS A 220 -10.45 15.32 -8.31
C LYS A 220 -10.55 13.89 -8.81
N PHE A 221 -9.58 13.06 -8.44
CA PHE A 221 -9.58 11.63 -8.71
C PHE A 221 -10.83 10.95 -8.12
N LEU A 222 -11.09 11.11 -6.82
CA LEU A 222 -12.26 10.50 -6.18
C LEU A 222 -13.59 10.95 -6.79
N ARG A 223 -13.70 12.22 -7.19
CA ARG A 223 -14.89 12.73 -7.89
C ARG A 223 -15.10 11.99 -9.20
N LEU A 224 -14.05 11.79 -10.00
CA LEU A 224 -14.13 11.08 -11.28
C LEU A 224 -14.41 9.60 -11.07
N THR A 225 -13.79 8.96 -10.07
CA THR A 225 -14.11 7.59 -9.66
C THR A 225 -15.60 7.46 -9.31
N LYS A 226 -16.16 8.39 -8.53
CA LYS A 226 -17.59 8.41 -8.19
C LYS A 226 -18.49 8.62 -9.41
N GLN A 227 -18.09 9.47 -10.36
CA GLN A 227 -18.82 9.68 -11.62
C GLN A 227 -18.90 8.43 -12.49
N GLN A 228 -17.93 7.52 -12.36
CA GLN A 228 -17.95 6.19 -13.00
C GLN A 228 -18.83 5.16 -12.25
N GLY A 229 -19.59 5.60 -11.24
CA GLY A 229 -20.46 4.73 -10.44
C GLY A 229 -19.72 3.87 -9.41
N ILE A 230 -18.42 4.12 -9.19
CA ILE A 230 -17.65 3.38 -8.17
C ILE A 230 -18.00 3.92 -6.79
N ILE A 231 -18.46 3.02 -5.92
CA ILE A 231 -18.77 3.32 -4.52
C ILE A 231 -17.45 3.46 -3.76
N LEU A 232 -17.35 4.51 -2.93
CA LEU A 232 -16.18 4.85 -2.14
C LEU A 232 -16.34 4.37 -0.71
N ASP A 233 -15.29 3.81 -0.11
CA ASP A 233 -15.35 3.27 1.26
C ASP A 233 -15.45 4.41 2.29
N PRO A 234 -16.46 4.46 3.17
CA PRO A 234 -16.50 5.47 4.23
C PRO A 234 -15.47 5.22 5.35
N PHE A 235 -14.80 4.07 5.36
CA PHE A 235 -13.84 3.68 6.39
C PHE A 235 -12.44 3.42 5.83
N SER A 236 -11.43 3.65 6.67
CA SER A 236 -10.06 3.23 6.42
C SER A 236 -9.92 1.72 6.52
N TYR A 237 -8.75 1.21 6.13
CA TYR A 237 -8.39 -0.20 6.31
C TYR A 237 -8.48 -0.66 7.77
N LEU A 238 -8.20 0.24 8.72
CA LEU A 238 -8.31 -0.01 10.16
C LEU A 238 -9.72 0.26 10.72
N LYS A 239 -10.72 0.41 9.84
CA LYS A 239 -12.14 0.63 10.16
C LYS A 239 -12.44 1.94 10.90
N TYR A 240 -11.56 2.94 10.80
CA TYR A 240 -11.84 4.32 11.23
C TYR A 240 -12.63 5.09 10.16
N PRO A 241 -13.60 5.95 10.54
CA PRO A 241 -14.31 6.79 9.59
C PRO A 241 -13.35 7.76 8.90
N LEU A 242 -13.49 7.92 7.59
CA LEU A 242 -12.66 8.80 6.78
C LEU A 242 -13.27 10.21 6.72
N LYS A 243 -12.41 11.24 6.69
CA LYS A 243 -12.83 12.62 6.41
C LYS A 243 -13.45 12.77 5.02
N THR A 244 -12.88 12.03 4.06
CA THR A 244 -13.35 11.97 2.67
C THR A 244 -13.52 10.49 2.33
N SER A 245 -14.75 10.05 2.05
CA SER A 245 -15.00 8.66 1.66
C SER A 245 -14.11 8.26 0.49
N GLY A 246 -13.49 7.09 0.61
CA GLY A 246 -12.58 6.53 -0.36
C GLY A 246 -11.16 7.07 -0.29
N LEU A 247 -10.82 8.02 0.59
CA LEU A 247 -9.45 8.52 0.75
C LEU A 247 -8.93 8.27 2.16
N TRP A 248 -7.95 7.38 2.26
CA TRP A 248 -7.08 7.29 3.43
C TRP A 248 -5.74 7.97 3.13
N GLN A 249 -5.66 9.26 3.45
CA GLN A 249 -4.39 9.97 3.45
C GLN A 249 -3.62 9.61 4.72
N LYS A 250 -2.42 9.05 4.57
CA LYS A 250 -1.57 8.75 5.72
C LYS A 250 -1.25 10.05 6.45
N GLY A 251 -1.25 10.03 7.78
CA GLY A 251 -0.82 11.17 8.58
C GLY A 251 0.64 11.00 9.02
N ILE A 252 1.24 12.09 9.51
CA ILE A 252 2.61 12.07 10.07
C ILE A 252 2.78 11.01 11.17
N PHE A 253 1.72 10.76 11.94
CA PHE A 253 1.71 9.73 12.97
C PHE A 253 1.86 8.31 12.38
N CYS A 254 1.19 8.03 11.26
CA CYS A 254 1.34 6.73 10.58
C CYS A 254 2.77 6.54 10.07
N GLU A 255 3.44 7.60 9.61
CA GLU A 255 4.84 7.53 9.19
C GLU A 255 5.77 7.23 10.36
N VAL A 256 5.60 7.94 11.48
CA VAL A 256 6.42 7.73 12.69
C VAL A 256 6.30 6.28 13.15
N LEU A 257 5.07 5.75 13.20
CA LEU A 257 4.83 4.36 13.56
C LEU A 257 5.44 3.37 12.55
N GLN A 258 5.36 3.65 11.25
CA GLN A 258 5.98 2.80 10.23
C GLN A 258 7.51 2.80 10.34
N ARG A 259 8.12 3.96 10.65
CA ARG A 259 9.57 4.08 10.85
C ARG A 259 10.03 3.31 12.09
N ILE A 260 9.32 3.46 13.22
CA ILE A 260 9.62 2.75 14.47
C ILE A 260 9.41 1.23 14.29
N GLY A 261 8.34 0.83 13.62
CA GLY A 261 8.02 -0.58 13.36
C GLY A 261 8.84 -1.24 12.25
N SER A 262 9.80 -0.53 11.63
CA SER A 262 10.53 -0.98 10.43
C SER A 262 9.63 -1.37 9.25
N LEU A 263 8.38 -0.90 9.20
CA LEU A 263 7.39 -1.19 8.16
C LEU A 263 7.59 -0.29 6.92
N SER A 264 8.80 -0.32 6.35
CA SER A 264 9.08 0.41 5.11
C SER A 264 8.23 -0.14 3.97
N SER A 265 7.28 0.65 3.47
CA SER A 265 6.45 0.32 2.30
C SER A 265 6.98 0.98 1.03
N LEU A 266 6.46 0.57 -0.13
CA LEU A 266 6.69 1.25 -1.41
C LEU A 266 6.34 2.74 -1.32
N GLY A 267 5.19 3.07 -0.75
CA GLY A 267 4.73 4.45 -0.59
C GLY A 267 5.70 5.30 0.24
N MET A 268 6.20 4.78 1.36
CA MET A 268 7.20 5.46 2.18
C MET A 268 8.53 5.67 1.43
N TYR A 269 8.94 4.71 0.60
CA TYR A 269 10.14 4.85 -0.23
C TYR A 269 9.98 5.98 -1.26
N CYS A 270 8.83 6.05 -1.94
CA CYS A 270 8.50 7.14 -2.86
C CYS A 270 8.47 8.50 -2.15
N GLN A 271 7.82 8.56 -0.98
CA GLN A 271 7.72 9.77 -0.18
C GLN A 271 9.10 10.33 0.19
N ASN A 272 10.02 9.48 0.66
CA ASN A 272 11.38 9.89 1.01
C ASN A 272 12.19 10.45 -0.19
N LYS A 273 11.73 10.20 -1.42
CA LYS A 273 12.30 10.74 -2.66
C LYS A 273 11.51 11.92 -3.24
N GLY A 274 10.49 12.40 -2.53
CA GLY A 274 9.61 13.46 -3.03
C GLY A 274 8.70 13.01 -4.17
N ILE A 275 8.54 11.71 -4.38
CA ILE A 275 7.72 11.13 -5.45
C ILE A 275 6.30 10.91 -4.92
N LYS A 276 5.28 11.37 -5.65
CA LYS A 276 3.88 11.12 -5.29
C LYS A 276 3.59 9.62 -5.45
N CYS A 277 2.91 9.02 -4.48
CA CYS A 277 2.55 7.61 -4.54
C CYS A 277 1.11 7.42 -4.08
N ILE A 278 0.36 6.66 -4.88
CA ILE A 278 -0.99 6.23 -4.55
C ILE A 278 -1.09 4.71 -4.61
N THR A 279 -1.83 4.15 -3.66
CA THR A 279 -2.19 2.74 -3.60
C THR A 279 -3.69 2.62 -3.75
N LEU A 280 -4.12 1.78 -4.67
CA LEU A 280 -5.51 1.53 -5.01
C LEU A 280 -5.92 0.21 -4.39
N GLU A 281 -6.98 0.20 -3.58
CA GLU A 281 -7.48 -1.00 -2.92
C GLU A 281 -8.90 -1.30 -3.42
N THR A 282 -9.06 -2.34 -4.24
CA THR A 282 -10.39 -2.86 -4.60
C THR A 282 -10.87 -3.93 -3.62
N ASN A 283 -12.18 -4.01 -3.39
CA ASN A 283 -12.79 -4.96 -2.44
C ASN A 283 -12.68 -6.41 -2.95
N TRP A 284 -12.08 -7.29 -2.14
CA TRP A 284 -11.97 -8.74 -2.38
C TRP A 284 -13.29 -9.49 -2.56
N ASN A 285 -14.38 -8.95 -2.04
CA ASN A 285 -15.70 -9.60 -2.11
C ASN A 285 -16.41 -9.37 -3.45
N LEU A 286 -15.87 -8.50 -4.32
CA LEU A 286 -16.36 -8.34 -5.69
C LEU A 286 -15.84 -9.47 -6.58
N SER A 287 -16.59 -9.81 -7.63
CA SER A 287 -16.11 -10.78 -8.62
C SER A 287 -14.81 -10.28 -9.26
N LEU A 288 -13.99 -11.21 -9.74
CA LEU A 288 -12.71 -10.84 -10.37
C LEU A 288 -12.89 -9.82 -11.51
N LYS A 289 -13.91 -10.01 -12.36
CA LYS A 289 -14.20 -9.12 -13.49
C LYS A 289 -14.60 -7.71 -13.02
N GLU A 290 -15.36 -7.59 -11.94
CA GLU A 290 -15.73 -6.28 -11.38
C GLU A 290 -14.52 -5.55 -10.82
N ARG A 291 -13.62 -6.27 -10.12
CA ARG A 291 -12.36 -5.71 -9.63
C ARG A 291 -11.45 -5.26 -10.77
N GLU A 292 -11.27 -6.08 -11.80
CA GLU A 292 -10.50 -5.73 -13.01
C GLU A 292 -11.07 -4.47 -13.68
N LYS A 293 -12.39 -4.45 -13.91
CA LYS A 293 -13.09 -3.31 -14.51
C LYS A 293 -12.88 -2.03 -13.70
N MET A 294 -13.00 -2.12 -12.38
CA MET A 294 -12.78 -1.01 -11.46
C MET A 294 -11.34 -0.47 -11.57
N GLN A 295 -10.33 -1.35 -11.57
CA GLN A 295 -8.93 -0.96 -11.70
C GLN A 295 -8.62 -0.28 -13.05
N ILE A 296 -9.21 -0.78 -14.14
CA ILE A 296 -9.06 -0.17 -15.47
C ILE A 296 -9.69 1.23 -15.50
N PHE A 297 -10.91 1.39 -14.99
CA PHE A 297 -11.60 2.69 -14.93
C PHE A 297 -10.87 3.71 -14.06
N ILE A 298 -10.30 3.24 -12.94
CA ILE A 298 -9.45 4.06 -12.08
C ILE A 298 -8.22 4.57 -12.85
N LEU A 299 -7.59 3.71 -13.65
CA LEU A 299 -6.47 4.15 -14.48
C LEU A 299 -6.91 5.16 -15.54
N GLU A 300 -8.04 4.94 -16.21
CA GLU A 300 -8.60 5.91 -17.16
C GLU A 300 -8.80 7.27 -16.51
N ALA A 301 -9.33 7.30 -15.27
CA ALA A 301 -9.45 8.53 -14.52
C ALA A 301 -8.08 9.19 -14.27
N ILE A 302 -7.07 8.44 -13.82
CA ILE A 302 -5.70 8.96 -13.60
C ILE A 302 -5.10 9.54 -14.89
N LEU A 303 -5.37 8.92 -16.03
CA LEU A 303 -4.86 9.32 -17.34
C LEU A 303 -5.66 10.46 -17.98
N ASP A 304 -6.87 10.75 -17.51
CA ASP A 304 -7.64 11.90 -17.94
C ASP A 304 -6.78 13.16 -17.69
N GLN A 305 -6.43 13.83 -18.78
CA GLN A 305 -5.55 15.00 -18.76
C GLN A 305 -6.05 16.09 -17.84
N LYS A 306 -7.37 16.15 -17.61
CA LYS A 306 -7.95 17.08 -16.65
C LYS A 306 -7.35 16.81 -15.25
N ILE A 307 -7.10 15.58 -14.83
CA ILE A 307 -6.50 15.30 -13.52
C ILE A 307 -5.03 15.72 -13.44
N LEU A 308 -4.28 15.54 -14.53
CA LEU A 308 -2.83 15.68 -14.52
C LEU A 308 -2.34 17.13 -14.76
N ILE A 309 -3.23 18.03 -15.14
CA ILE A 309 -2.97 19.48 -15.24
C ILE A 309 -3.36 20.10 -13.90
N ASN A 310 -2.39 20.20 -12.99
CA ASN A 310 -2.31 21.13 -11.85
C ASN A 310 -0.87 21.09 -11.30
#